data_AF-A0A2N0QKT8-F1
#
_entry.id   AF-A0A2N0QKT8-F1
#
_cell.length_a   1.000
_cell.length_b   1.000
_cell.length_c   1.000
_cell.angle_alpha   90.00
_cell.angle_beta   90.00
_cell.angle_gamma   90.00
#
_symmetry.space_group_name_H-M   'P 1'
#
loop_
_entity.id
_entity.type
_entity.pdbx_description
1 polymer ?
#
loop_
_entity_poly.entity_id
_entity_poly.type
_entity_poly.pdbx_seq_one_letter_code
_entity_poly.pdbx_strand_id
1 'polypeptide(L)'
;MEALTTIVRPKFQILGEHFSQYLSLNQGEEFFPHVAKHARRTVNPPKDSWVAFAPYKRGYKALPHFQIGLWDTYLFIIVAIIYEAPQKNVMAKRLLENIEIFDNLPNNFIFSNNHMSQDAISLEI
;
A
#
# COMPACT_ATOMS: atom_id res chain seq x y z
N MET A 1 2.86 21.40 0.06
CA MET A 1 3.14 20.53 1.23
C MET A 1 2.24 20.81 2.44
N GLU A 2 1.72 22.02 2.59
CA GLU A 2 0.86 22.40 3.72
C GLU A 2 -0.43 21.59 3.82
N ALA A 3 -1.30 21.59 2.79
CA ALA A 3 -2.55 20.83 2.77
C ALA A 3 -2.35 19.32 3.02
N LEU A 4 -1.25 18.75 2.50
CA LEU A 4 -0.89 17.36 2.79
C LEU A 4 -0.67 17.13 4.29
N THR A 5 -0.08 18.11 4.98
CA THR A 5 0.27 18.01 6.39
C THR A 5 -0.90 18.34 7.31
N THR A 6 -1.74 19.32 6.94
CA THR A 6 -2.83 19.81 7.77
C THR A 6 -4.16 19.11 7.53
N ILE A 7 -4.39 18.54 6.34
CA ILE A 7 -5.67 17.93 5.95
C ILE A 7 -5.52 16.42 5.75
N VAL A 8 -4.53 15.99 4.97
CA VAL A 8 -4.45 14.60 4.50
C VAL A 8 -3.76 13.68 5.53
N ARG A 9 -2.57 14.05 6.02
CA ARG A 9 -1.81 13.24 7.01
C ARG A 9 -2.58 12.93 8.30
N PRO A 10 -3.37 13.86 8.90
CA PRO A 10 -4.16 13.53 10.08
C PRO A 10 -5.18 12.42 9.81
N LYS A 11 -5.79 12.39 8.62
CA LYS A 11 -6.68 11.28 8.22
C LYS A 11 -5.92 9.96 8.11
N PHE A 12 -4.71 9.98 7.57
CA PHE A 12 -3.86 8.79 7.52
C PHE A 12 -3.38 8.31 8.88
N GLN A 13 -3.21 9.19 9.86
CA GLN A 13 -2.91 8.78 11.23
C GLN A 13 -4.10 8.05 11.84
N ILE A 14 -5.31 8.59 11.69
CA ILE A 14 -6.56 7.95 12.15
C ILE A 14 -6.76 6.58 11.48
N LEU A 15 -6.63 6.52 10.15
CA LEU A 15 -6.69 5.26 9.39
C LEU A 15 -5.58 4.29 9.81
N GLY A 16 -4.38 4.83 10.07
CA GLY A 16 -3.22 4.10 10.55
C GLY A 16 -3.51 3.37 11.86
N GLU A 17 -4.00 4.08 12.86
CA GLU A 17 -4.34 3.53 14.18
C GLU A 17 -5.45 2.48 14.08
N HIS A 18 -6.51 2.77 13.33
CA HIS A 18 -7.65 1.87 13.19
C HIS A 18 -7.27 0.57 12.47
N PHE A 19 -6.67 0.68 11.28
CA PHE A 19 -6.41 -0.49 10.44
C PHE A 19 -5.19 -1.29 10.88
N SER A 20 -4.22 -0.70 11.60
CA SER A 20 -3.14 -1.50 12.18
C SER A 20 -3.67 -2.46 13.25
N GLN A 21 -4.62 -2.04 14.07
CA GLN A 21 -5.28 -2.91 15.04
C GLN A 21 -6.11 -4.00 14.34
N TYR A 22 -6.92 -3.61 13.35
CA TYR A 22 -7.70 -4.55 12.56
C TYR A 22 -6.83 -5.62 11.90
N LEU A 23 -5.76 -5.23 11.21
CA LEU A 23 -4.85 -6.16 10.54
C LEU A 23 -4.16 -7.07 11.56
N SER A 24 -3.74 -6.53 12.70
CA SER A 24 -3.07 -7.32 13.73
C SER A 24 -3.95 -8.44 14.27
N LEU A 25 -5.22 -8.12 14.56
CA LEU A 25 -6.19 -9.10 15.04
C LEU A 25 -6.51 -10.17 14.01
N ASN A 26 -6.66 -9.79 12.73
CA ASN A 26 -7.06 -10.72 11.67
C ASN A 26 -5.91 -11.59 11.14
N GLN A 27 -4.67 -11.11 11.19
CA GLN A 27 -3.50 -11.84 10.68
C GLN A 27 -2.74 -12.61 11.77
N GLY A 28 -3.03 -12.36 13.05
CA GLY A 28 -2.38 -13.04 14.17
C GLY A 28 -0.92 -12.61 14.40
N GLU A 29 -0.49 -11.50 13.80
CA GLU A 29 0.83 -10.87 14.00
C GLU A 29 0.68 -9.35 14.11
N GLU A 30 1.61 -8.66 14.78
CA GLU A 30 1.49 -7.21 15.01
C GLU A 30 1.81 -6.40 13.74
N PHE A 31 0.84 -5.63 13.25
CA PHE A 31 0.99 -4.68 12.14
C PHE A 31 1.21 -3.26 12.65
N PHE A 32 2.13 -2.54 12.02
CA PHE A 32 2.46 -1.16 12.35
C PHE A 32 2.10 -0.21 11.21
N PRO A 33 1.48 0.95 11.49
CA PRO A 33 1.18 1.95 10.48
C PRO A 33 2.41 2.82 10.15
N HIS A 34 2.56 3.15 8.87
CA HIS A 34 3.66 3.95 8.33
C HIS A 34 3.11 5.02 7.38
N VAL A 35 2.87 6.22 7.90
CA VAL A 35 2.41 7.35 7.08
C VAL A 35 3.53 7.87 6.18
N ALA A 36 3.26 8.02 4.89
CA ALA A 36 4.23 8.52 3.92
C ALA A 36 4.69 9.94 4.25
N LYS A 37 6.00 10.08 4.55
CA LYS A 37 6.60 11.36 4.97
C LYS A 37 7.04 12.26 3.81
N HIS A 38 7.17 11.72 2.59
CA HIS A 38 7.62 12.48 1.41
C HIS A 38 8.91 13.30 1.64
N ALA A 39 9.82 12.81 2.49
CA ALA A 39 10.95 13.57 3.01
C ALA A 39 11.95 14.05 1.94
N ARG A 40 11.90 13.49 0.72
CA ARG A 40 12.74 13.87 -0.43
C ARG A 40 12.05 14.84 -1.39
N ARG A 41 10.82 15.28 -1.09
CA ARG A 41 10.03 16.19 -1.92
C ARG A 41 9.89 17.53 -1.19
N THR A 42 10.64 18.53 -1.66
CA THR A 42 10.66 19.88 -1.10
C THR A 42 10.01 20.90 -2.04
N VAL A 43 10.21 20.76 -3.35
CA VAL A 43 9.72 21.71 -4.37
C VAL A 43 8.36 21.29 -4.95
N ASN A 44 8.27 20.06 -5.47
CA ASN A 44 7.02 19.56 -6.06
C ASN A 44 6.23 18.74 -5.04
N PRO A 45 4.96 19.07 -4.78
CA PRO A 45 4.07 18.22 -3.99
C PRO A 45 4.03 16.81 -4.58
N PRO A 46 3.95 15.76 -3.74
CA PRO A 46 3.73 14.42 -4.25
C PRO A 46 2.36 14.34 -4.93
N LYS A 47 2.26 13.54 -5.99
CA LYS A 47 0.99 13.33 -6.74
C LYS A 47 -0.01 12.46 -5.96
N ASP A 48 0.52 11.72 -4.99
CA ASP A 48 -0.21 10.77 -4.17
C ASP A 48 0.35 10.76 -2.75
N SER A 49 -0.41 10.17 -1.82
CA SER A 49 0.09 9.88 -0.48
C SER A 49 -0.69 8.72 0.12
N TRP A 50 -0.10 8.06 1.12
CA TRP A 50 -0.69 6.89 1.75
C TRP A 50 -0.27 6.70 3.21
N VAL A 51 -0.96 5.78 3.88
CA VAL A 51 -0.49 5.04 5.05
C VAL A 51 -0.27 3.59 4.66
N ALA A 52 0.89 3.04 5.00
CA ALA A 52 1.22 1.63 4.78
C ALA A 52 1.13 0.84 6.09
N PHE A 53 0.89 -0.48 6.00
CA PHE A 53 0.80 -1.37 7.14
C PHE A 53 1.67 -2.59 6.91
N ALA A 54 2.61 -2.84 7.81
CA ALA A 54 3.53 -3.97 7.70
C ALA A 54 3.83 -4.55 9.08
N PRO A 55 4.20 -5.85 9.17
CA PRO A 55 4.59 -6.49 10.42
C PRO A 55 6.03 -6.13 10.84
N TYR A 56 6.40 -4.86 10.67
CA TYR A 56 7.71 -4.35 11.04
C TYR A 56 7.65 -2.89 11.45
N LYS A 57 8.09 -2.61 12.68
CA LYS A 57 7.98 -1.29 13.31
C LYS A 57 8.83 -0.20 12.65
N ARG A 58 9.92 -0.55 11.97
CA ARG A 58 10.88 0.44 11.44
C ARG A 58 10.64 0.82 9.98
N GLY A 59 9.81 0.09 9.26
CA GLY A 59 9.46 0.41 7.88
C GLY A 59 8.63 -0.69 7.23
N TYR A 60 8.14 -0.40 6.03
CA TYR A 60 7.24 -1.29 5.29
C TYR A 60 7.81 -1.72 3.94
N LYS A 61 8.67 -0.90 3.32
CA LYS A 61 9.07 -1.02 1.92
C LYS A 61 9.82 -2.30 1.56
N ALA A 62 10.51 -2.89 2.54
CA ALA A 62 11.26 -4.13 2.36
C ALA A 62 10.37 -5.40 2.46
N LEU A 63 9.07 -5.25 2.73
CA LEU A 63 8.13 -6.33 3.00
C LEU A 63 6.89 -6.21 2.10
N PRO A 64 6.14 -7.30 1.87
CA PRO A 64 4.74 -7.20 1.46
C PRO A 64 3.97 -6.38 2.50
N HIS A 65 3.17 -5.43 2.05
CA HIS A 65 2.46 -4.53 2.96
C HIS A 65 1.13 -4.08 2.34
N PHE A 66 0.18 -3.72 3.21
CA PHE A 66 -1.05 -3.07 2.79
C PHE A 66 -0.83 -1.57 2.67
N GLN A 67 -1.63 -0.90 1.84
CA GLN A 67 -1.69 0.55 1.77
C GLN A 67 -3.13 1.02 1.68
N ILE A 68 -3.40 2.16 2.31
CA ILE A 68 -4.57 3.00 2.03
C ILE A 68 -4.05 4.36 1.62
N GLY A 69 -4.41 4.82 0.43
CA GLY A 69 -3.89 6.06 -0.12
C GLY A 69 -4.86 6.75 -1.07
N LEU A 70 -4.39 7.86 -1.62
CA LEU A 70 -5.11 8.60 -2.65
C LEU A 70 -4.18 9.20 -3.67
N TRP A 71 -4.68 9.23 -4.91
CA TRP A 71 -4.29 10.16 -5.95
C TRP A 71 -5.17 11.42 -5.86
N ASP A 72 -4.93 12.38 -6.75
CA ASP A 72 -5.83 13.50 -6.97
C ASP A 72 -7.20 13.09 -7.54
N THR A 73 -7.29 11.89 -8.12
CA THR A 73 -8.45 11.37 -8.84
C THR A 73 -9.24 10.31 -8.06
N TYR A 74 -8.59 9.48 -7.24
CA TYR A 74 -9.25 8.37 -6.53
C TYR A 74 -8.51 7.91 -5.27
N LEU A 75 -9.23 7.19 -4.41
CA LEU A 75 -8.66 6.42 -3.29
C LEU A 75 -8.19 5.04 -3.77
N PHE A 76 -7.11 4.53 -3.20
CA PHE A 76 -6.64 3.18 -3.44
C PHE A 76 -6.43 2.40 -2.14
N ILE A 77 -6.72 1.10 -2.20
CA ILE A 77 -6.43 0.12 -1.15
C ILE A 77 -5.74 -1.06 -1.83
N ILE A 78 -4.48 -1.30 -1.50
CA ILE A 78 -3.65 -2.29 -2.22
C ILE A 78 -2.81 -3.13 -1.27
N VAL A 79 -2.53 -4.36 -1.70
CA VAL A 79 -1.40 -5.15 -1.21
C VAL A 79 -0.23 -4.93 -2.16
N ALA A 80 0.90 -4.47 -1.65
CA ALA A 80 2.04 -4.06 -2.45
C ALA A 80 3.31 -4.85 -2.11
N ILE A 81 4.00 -5.29 -3.17
CA ILE A 81 5.39 -5.75 -3.14
C ILE A 81 6.15 -4.84 -4.09
N ILE A 82 6.98 -3.94 -3.55
CA ILE A 82 7.66 -2.91 -4.33
C ILE A 82 9.13 -3.24 -4.58
N TYR A 83 9.79 -2.43 -5.41
CA TYR A 83 11.16 -2.68 -5.85
C TYR A 83 12.19 -2.79 -4.70
N GLU A 84 11.90 -2.19 -3.53
CA GLU A 84 12.75 -2.21 -2.33
C GLU A 84 12.70 -3.54 -1.56
N ALA A 85 11.78 -4.47 -1.89
CA ALA A 85 11.71 -5.78 -1.25
C ALA A 85 12.86 -6.69 -1.74
N PRO A 86 13.79 -7.13 -0.87
CA PRO A 86 14.99 -7.87 -1.28
C PRO A 86 14.68 -9.25 -1.85
N GLN A 87 13.57 -9.87 -1.44
CA GLN A 87 13.16 -11.21 -1.86
C GLN A 87 11.96 -11.21 -2.82
N LYS A 88 11.70 -10.09 -3.52
CA LYS A 88 10.54 -9.97 -4.43
C LYS A 88 10.48 -11.07 -5.51
N ASN A 89 11.62 -11.58 -5.97
CA ASN A 89 11.67 -12.68 -6.95
C ASN A 89 11.16 -14.00 -6.35
N VAL A 90 11.45 -14.28 -5.08
CA VAL A 90 10.94 -15.47 -4.38
C VAL A 90 9.44 -15.34 -4.18
N MET A 91 8.96 -14.16 -3.80
CA MET A 91 7.53 -13.87 -3.67
C MET A 91 6.80 -14.01 -5.01
N ALA A 92 7.37 -13.48 -6.09
CA ALA A 92 6.83 -13.62 -7.44
C ALA A 92 6.73 -15.09 -7.88
N LYS A 93 7.77 -15.89 -7.62
CA LYS A 93 7.73 -17.33 -7.89
C LYS A 93 6.57 -18.02 -7.15
N ARG A 94 6.38 -17.73 -5.86
CA ARG A 94 5.27 -18.29 -5.08
C ARG A 94 3.90 -17.87 -5.61
N LEU A 95 3.75 -16.61 -6.02
CA LEU A 95 2.49 -16.12 -6.62
C LEU A 95 2.20 -16.79 -7.98
N LEU A 96 3.24 -17.02 -8.79
CA LEU A 96 3.09 -17.75 -10.06
C LEU A 96 2.75 -19.23 -9.85
N GLU A 97 3.30 -19.85 -8.81
CA GLU A 97 2.98 -21.24 -8.42
C GLU A 97 1.55 -21.39 -7.86
N ASN A 98 0.89 -20.28 -7.50
CA ASN A 98 -0.47 -20.25 -6.94
C ASN A 98 -1.33 -19.21 -7.68
N ILE A 99 -1.18 -19.11 -9.00
CA ILE A 99 -1.80 -18.07 -9.82
C ILE A 99 -3.34 -18.12 -9.73
N GLU A 100 -3.90 -19.29 -9.49
CA GLU A 100 -5.34 -19.53 -9.31
C GLU A 100 -5.94 -18.78 -8.11
N ILE A 101 -5.12 -18.27 -7.18
CA ILE A 101 -5.61 -17.40 -6.10
C ILE A 101 -6.27 -16.13 -6.66
N PHE A 102 -5.81 -15.67 -7.83
CA PHE A 102 -6.35 -14.47 -8.48
C PHE A 102 -7.71 -14.73 -9.13
N ASP A 103 -8.02 -15.98 -9.51
CA ASP A 103 -9.34 -16.36 -10.02
C ASP A 103 -10.45 -16.22 -8.96
N ASN A 104 -10.05 -16.21 -7.67
CA ASN A 104 -10.95 -16.04 -6.54
C ASN A 104 -11.12 -14.57 -6.12
N LEU A 105 -10.39 -13.64 -6.73
CA LEU A 105 -10.58 -12.22 -6.47
C LEU A 105 -11.86 -11.73 -7.15
N PRO A 106 -12.66 -10.89 -6.48
CA PRO A 106 -13.77 -10.22 -7.13
C PRO A 106 -13.30 -9.41 -8.35
N ASN A 107 -14.08 -9.42 -9.44
CA ASN A 107 -13.69 -8.78 -10.70
C ASN A 107 -13.44 -7.27 -10.58
N ASN A 108 -13.96 -6.61 -9.54
CA ASN A 108 -13.74 -5.19 -9.27
C ASN A 108 -12.36 -4.88 -8.65
N PHE A 109 -11.46 -5.87 -8.55
CA PHE A 109 -10.06 -5.68 -8.20
C PHE A 109 -9.23 -5.28 -9.42
N ILE A 110 -8.05 -4.74 -9.14
CA ILE A 110 -7.12 -4.25 -10.17
C ILE A 110 -5.70 -4.73 -9.86
N PHE A 111 -4.89 -4.87 -10.91
CA PHE A 111 -3.45 -5.02 -10.79
C PHE A 111 -2.73 -3.72 -11.14
N SER A 112 -1.85 -3.27 -10.26
CA SER A 112 -0.92 -2.18 -10.57
C SER A 112 0.50 -2.72 -10.70
N ASN A 113 1.12 -2.48 -11.86
CA ASN A 113 2.52 -2.86 -12.10
C ASN A 113 3.51 -1.81 -11.56
N ASN A 114 3.03 -0.59 -11.25
CA ASN A 114 3.86 0.50 -10.78
C ASN A 114 3.08 1.40 -9.81
N HIS A 115 3.36 1.25 -8.52
CA HIS A 115 2.77 2.09 -7.46
C HIS A 115 3.07 3.60 -7.57
N MET A 116 3.92 4.03 -8.50
CA MET A 116 4.17 5.44 -8.81
C MET A 116 3.35 5.95 -10.02
N SER A 117 2.46 5.12 -10.58
CA SER A 117 1.55 5.46 -11.68
C SER A 117 0.10 5.22 -11.28
N GLN A 118 -0.83 5.94 -11.93
CA GLN A 118 -2.27 5.67 -11.84
C GLN A 118 -2.69 4.48 -12.72
N ASP A 119 -1.78 3.94 -13.54
CA ASP A 119 -2.08 2.82 -14.42
C ASP A 119 -2.42 1.55 -13.64
N ALA A 120 -3.51 0.91 -14.07
CA ALA A 120 -3.99 -0.34 -13.51
C ALA A 120 -4.64 -1.20 -14.60
N ILE A 121 -4.56 -2.51 -14.40
CA ILE A 121 -5.19 -3.53 -15.24
C ILE A 121 -6.42 -4.03 -14.47
N SER A 122 -7.61 -3.90 -15.06
CA SER A 122 -8.84 -4.43 -14.47
C SER A 122 -8.85 -5.95 -14.52
N LEU A 123 -9.44 -6.58 -13.50
CA LEU A 123 -9.78 -8.00 -13.53
C LEU A 123 -11.14 -8.27 -14.20
N GLU A 124 -11.94 -7.23 -14.48
CA GLU A 124 -13.12 -7.38 -15.32
C GLU A 124 -12.70 -7.78 -16.75
N ILE A 125 -13.15 -8.96 -17.19
CA ILE A 125 -12.99 -9.50 -18.55
C ILE A 125 -14.13 -8.99 -19.43
#